data_AF-A0A167GYX6-F1
#
_entry.id   AF-A0A167GYX6-F1
#
_cell.length_a   1.000
_cell.length_b   1.000
_cell.length_c   1.000
_cell.angle_alpha   90.00
_cell.angle_beta   90.00
_cell.angle_gamma   90.00
#
_symmetry.space_group_name_H-M   'P 1'
#
loop_
_entity.id
_entity.type
_entity.pdbx_description
1 polymer ?
#
loop_
_entity_poly.entity_id
_entity_poly.type
_entity_poly.pdbx_seq_one_letter_code
_entity_poly.pdbx_strand_id
1 'polypeptide(L)'
;MLALTANNSGRAADMIARFKLIAANLGTSEASDFEVLSFLTQRCTLISQSIEPDIVLTATGYTASIHSHPETLIKVVSHLVNNSCAHGFALQPSKCIDIQIKNDSNHVHSSR
;
A
#
# COMPACT_ATOMS: atom_id res chain seq x y z
N MET A 1 -18.48 23.58 -3.86
CA MET A 1 -18.39 22.57 -2.77
C MET A 1 -18.89 21.18 -3.21
N LEU A 2 -19.95 21.06 -4.03
CA LEU A 2 -20.43 19.77 -4.56
C LEU A 2 -19.43 19.02 -5.48
N ALA A 3 -18.62 19.74 -6.26
CA ALA A 3 -17.66 19.12 -7.18
C ALA A 3 -16.50 18.40 -6.48
N LEU A 4 -16.06 18.86 -5.30
CA LEU A 4 -14.97 18.24 -4.53
C LEU A 4 -15.40 16.91 -3.92
N THR A 5 -16.63 16.83 -3.42
CA THR A 5 -17.21 15.60 -2.84
C THR A 5 -17.50 14.54 -3.91
N ALA A 6 -18.01 14.95 -5.08
CA ALA A 6 -18.25 14.04 -6.20
C ALA A 6 -16.95 13.47 -6.79
N ASN A 7 -15.89 14.28 -6.87
CA ASN A 7 -14.60 13.81 -7.38
C ASN A 7 -13.92 12.84 -6.40
N ASN A 8 -14.02 13.10 -5.09
CA ASN A 8 -13.47 12.21 -4.07
C ASN A 8 -14.22 10.86 -3.99
N SER A 9 -15.54 10.88 -4.15
CA SER A 9 -16.34 9.64 -4.16
C SER A 9 -16.06 8.77 -5.39
N GLY A 10 -15.88 9.36 -6.57
CA GLY A 10 -15.44 8.63 -7.77
C GLY A 10 -14.05 7.98 -7.58
N ARG A 11 -13.09 8.69 -6.98
CA ARG A 11 -11.75 8.16 -6.68
C ARG A 11 -11.79 7.02 -5.66
N ALA A 12 -12.61 7.15 -4.63
CA ALA A 12 -12.79 6.11 -3.63
C ALA A 12 -13.39 4.83 -4.26
N ALA A 13 -14.37 4.97 -5.16
CA ALA A 13 -14.95 3.85 -5.87
C ALA A 13 -13.92 3.11 -6.75
N ASP A 14 -13.06 3.83 -7.48
CA ASP A 14 -11.97 3.24 -8.27
C ASP A 14 -10.96 2.48 -7.38
N MET A 15 -10.57 3.08 -6.24
CA MET A 15 -9.70 2.42 -5.27
C MET A 15 -10.32 1.13 -4.71
N ILE A 16 -11.60 1.17 -4.35
CA ILE A 16 -12.35 0.00 -3.86
C ILE A 16 -12.41 -1.09 -4.95
N ALA A 17 -12.66 -0.73 -6.21
CA ALA A 17 -12.69 -1.68 -7.32
C ALA A 17 -11.34 -2.39 -7.50
N ARG A 18 -10.22 -1.66 -7.42
CA ARG A 18 -8.87 -2.23 -7.48
C ARG A 18 -8.62 -3.19 -6.30
N PHE A 19 -9.03 -2.82 -5.10
CA PHE A 19 -8.90 -3.72 -3.95
C PHE A 19 -9.74 -4.99 -4.07
N LYS A 20 -10.95 -4.91 -4.63
CA LYS A 20 -11.78 -6.10 -4.92
C LYS A 20 -11.08 -7.05 -5.90
N LEU A 21 -10.40 -6.52 -6.93
CA LEU A 21 -9.62 -7.33 -7.87
C LEU A 21 -8.41 -7.99 -7.20
N ILE A 22 -7.68 -7.25 -6.35
CA ILE A 22 -6.56 -7.81 -5.57
C ILE A 22 -7.05 -8.93 -4.65
N ALA A 23 -8.18 -8.73 -3.98
CA ALA A 23 -8.79 -9.74 -3.11
C ALA A 23 -9.26 -10.98 -3.89
N ALA A 24 -9.85 -10.80 -5.08
CA ALA A 24 -10.22 -11.91 -5.94
C ALA A 24 -8.99 -12.73 -6.40
N ASN A 25 -7.86 -12.06 -6.65
CA ASN A 25 -6.59 -12.69 -6.99
C ASN A 25 -5.81 -13.24 -5.79
N LEU A 26 -6.31 -13.06 -4.56
CA LEU A 26 -5.65 -13.59 -3.36
C LEU A 26 -5.66 -15.12 -3.36
N GLY A 27 -6.73 -15.74 -3.85
CA GLY A 27 -6.85 -17.20 -3.94
C GLY A 27 -5.86 -17.86 -4.91
N THR A 28 -5.18 -17.09 -5.75
CA THR A 28 -4.12 -17.56 -6.67
C THR A 28 -2.72 -17.15 -6.22
N SER A 29 -2.60 -16.38 -5.14
CA SER A 29 -1.33 -15.90 -4.59
C SER A 29 -0.84 -16.92 -3.56
N GLU A 30 0.45 -17.23 -3.55
CA GLU A 30 1.02 -18.15 -2.55
C GLU A 30 1.31 -17.40 -1.24
N ALA A 31 0.92 -18.02 -0.13
CA ALA A 31 1.31 -17.57 1.20
C ALA A 31 2.72 -18.09 1.52
N SER A 32 3.55 -17.24 2.09
CA SER A 32 4.90 -17.57 2.53
C SER A 32 5.28 -16.78 3.77
N ASP A 33 6.29 -17.25 4.47
CA ASP A 33 6.93 -16.49 5.56
C ASP A 33 7.84 -15.40 4.99
N PHE A 34 7.69 -14.19 5.50
CA PHE A 34 8.57 -13.07 5.16
C PHE A 34 8.63 -12.05 6.29
N GLU A 35 9.74 -11.31 6.36
CA GLU A 35 9.90 -10.18 7.27
C GLU A 35 9.42 -8.89 6.59
N VAL A 36 8.40 -8.25 7.17
CA VAL A 36 7.61 -7.19 6.53
C VAL A 36 8.45 -5.94 6.25
N LEU A 37 9.27 -5.48 7.20
CA LEU A 37 10.04 -4.24 7.05
C LEU A 37 11.11 -4.39 5.96
N SER A 38 11.87 -5.48 6.00
CA SER A 38 12.89 -5.82 5.01
C SER A 38 12.27 -5.99 3.62
N PHE A 39 11.16 -6.75 3.53
CA PHE A 39 10.43 -6.96 2.29
C PHE A 39 9.98 -5.62 1.68
N LEU A 40 9.34 -4.75 2.46
CA LEU A 40 8.88 -3.45 1.99
C LEU A 40 10.06 -2.55 1.62
N THR A 41 11.10 -2.47 2.45
CA THR A 41 12.28 -1.63 2.16
C THR A 41 12.93 -2.02 0.83
N GLN A 42 13.09 -3.31 0.56
CA GLN A 42 13.64 -3.79 -0.71
C GLN A 42 12.74 -3.44 -1.89
N ARG A 43 11.42 -3.62 -1.73
CA ARG A 43 10.47 -3.40 -2.83
C ARG A 43 10.14 -1.92 -3.06
N CYS A 44 10.24 -1.07 -2.05
CA CYS A 44 10.04 0.38 -2.17
C CYS A 44 10.91 0.97 -3.27
N THR A 45 12.19 0.60 -3.33
CA THR A 45 13.12 1.04 -4.39
C THR A 45 12.60 0.71 -5.79
N LEU A 46 12.05 -0.49 -5.99
CA LEU A 46 11.51 -0.93 -7.28
C LEU A 46 10.20 -0.21 -7.62
N ILE A 47 9.37 0.07 -6.61
CA ILE A 47 8.14 0.84 -6.79
C ILE A 47 8.47 2.27 -7.24
N SER A 48 9.42 2.94 -6.57
CA SER A 48 9.83 4.30 -6.92
C SER A 48 10.30 4.39 -8.37
N GLN A 49 11.13 3.43 -8.80
CA GLN A 49 11.65 3.38 -10.17
C GLN A 49 10.56 3.14 -11.24
N SER A 50 9.52 2.38 -10.91
CA SER A 50 8.48 1.99 -11.87
C SER A 50 7.31 2.96 -11.98
N ILE A 51 6.98 3.68 -10.91
CA ILE A 51 5.84 4.61 -10.89
C ILE A 51 6.28 6.01 -11.25
N GLU A 52 7.24 6.58 -10.51
CA GLU A 52 7.69 7.93 -10.74
C GLU A 52 9.08 8.16 -10.11
N PRO A 53 10.13 8.38 -10.90
CA PRO A 53 11.52 8.35 -10.41
C PRO A 53 11.85 9.40 -9.35
N ASP A 54 11.08 10.49 -9.27
CA ASP A 54 11.26 11.58 -8.31
C ASP A 54 10.56 11.35 -6.95
N ILE A 55 9.93 10.19 -6.75
CA ILE A 55 9.32 9.83 -5.45
C ILE A 55 10.36 9.25 -4.48
N VAL A 56 10.37 9.79 -3.27
CA VAL A 56 11.05 9.20 -2.12
C VAL A 56 10.05 8.33 -1.38
N LEU A 57 10.29 7.01 -1.40
CA LEU A 57 9.45 6.02 -0.72
C LEU A 57 10.27 5.33 0.36
N THR A 58 9.88 5.51 1.62
CA THR A 58 10.56 4.91 2.77
C THR A 58 9.65 3.95 3.51
N ALA A 59 10.22 2.86 4.03
CA ALA A 59 9.55 1.98 4.97
C ALA A 59 10.32 1.99 6.29
N THR A 60 9.63 2.22 7.40
CA THR A 60 10.23 2.33 8.73
C THR A 60 9.36 1.63 9.78
N GLY A 61 9.93 1.31 10.94
CA GLY A 61 9.17 0.83 12.09
C GLY A 61 9.54 -0.58 12.52
N TYR A 62 8.54 -1.34 12.96
CA TYR A 62 8.72 -2.62 13.62
C TYR A 62 9.09 -3.74 12.62
N THR A 63 10.08 -4.54 12.98
CA THR A 63 10.48 -5.75 12.25
C THR A 63 9.59 -6.91 12.68
N ALA A 64 8.83 -7.48 11.75
CA ALA A 64 7.91 -8.58 12.04
C ALA A 64 7.95 -9.65 10.94
N SER A 65 8.09 -10.91 11.35
CA SER A 65 7.90 -12.05 10.45
C SER A 65 6.46 -12.51 10.48
N ILE A 66 5.83 -12.62 9.31
CA ILE A 66 4.45 -13.08 9.17
C ILE A 66 4.35 -14.16 8.07
N HIS A 67 3.38 -15.06 8.21
CA HIS A 67 2.99 -15.99 7.16
C HIS A 67 1.80 -15.40 6.39
N SER A 68 2.04 -14.83 5.21
CA SER A 68 1.00 -14.15 4.43
C SER A 68 1.38 -14.07 2.95
N HIS A 69 0.74 -13.21 2.16
CA HIS A 69 0.88 -13.12 0.71
C HIS A 69 1.71 -11.87 0.32
N PRO A 70 3.05 -11.96 0.27
CA PRO A 70 3.91 -10.81 -0.03
C PRO A 70 3.58 -10.15 -1.38
N GLU A 71 3.23 -10.93 -2.40
CA GLU A 71 2.85 -10.41 -3.73
C GLU A 71 1.48 -9.68 -3.71
N THR A 72 0.61 -9.98 -2.76
CA THR A 72 -0.63 -9.22 -2.56
C THR A 72 -0.31 -7.91 -1.85
N LEU A 73 0.52 -7.95 -0.80
CA LEU A 73 0.95 -6.76 -0.07
C LEU A 73 1.58 -5.74 -1.01
N ILE A 74 2.47 -6.17 -1.91
CA ILE A 74 3.13 -5.24 -2.83
C ILE A 74 2.16 -4.60 -3.81
N LYS A 75 1.17 -5.35 -4.32
CA LYS A 75 0.13 -4.78 -5.20
C LYS A 75 -0.66 -3.69 -4.48
N VAL A 76 -1.06 -3.94 -3.23
CA VAL A 76 -1.75 -2.96 -2.40
C VAL A 76 -0.90 -1.70 -2.23
N VAL A 77 0.36 -1.84 -1.82
CA VAL A 77 1.28 -0.71 -1.64
C VAL A 77 1.46 0.07 -2.94
N SER A 78 1.73 -0.60 -4.06
CA SER A 78 1.88 0.06 -5.37
C SER A 78 0.63 0.85 -5.78
N HIS A 79 -0.56 0.33 -5.51
CA HIS A 79 -1.80 1.06 -5.80
C HIS A 79 -1.99 2.29 -4.92
N LEU A 80 -1.62 2.22 -3.65
CA LEU A 80 -1.64 3.37 -2.75
C LEU A 80 -0.62 4.44 -3.19
N VAL A 81 0.61 4.02 -3.51
CA VAL A 81 1.65 4.93 -4.02
C VAL A 81 1.21 5.61 -5.31
N ASN A 82 0.67 4.86 -6.28
CA ASN A 82 0.17 5.42 -7.53
C ASN A 82 -0.96 6.44 -7.27
N ASN A 83 -1.89 6.12 -6.37
CA ASN A 83 -2.96 7.03 -5.98
C ASN A 83 -2.42 8.34 -5.36
N SER A 84 -1.43 8.22 -4.48
CA SER A 84 -0.73 9.36 -3.89
C SER A 84 0.03 10.18 -4.94
N CYS A 85 0.72 9.54 -5.89
CA CYS A 85 1.40 10.24 -7.00
C CYS A 85 0.43 11.02 -7.88
N ALA A 86 -0.67 10.39 -8.29
CA ALA A 86 -1.63 10.97 -9.22
C ALA A 86 -2.37 12.18 -8.62
N HIS A 87 -2.55 12.25 -7.29
CA HIS A 87 -3.47 13.19 -6.67
C HIS A 87 -2.95 13.90 -5.43
N GLY A 88 -2.01 13.32 -4.70
CA GLY A 88 -1.54 13.79 -3.40
C GLY A 88 -0.43 14.85 -3.45
N PHE A 89 0.32 14.93 -4.55
CA PHE A 89 1.49 15.81 -4.65
C PHE A 89 1.33 17.01 -5.59
N ALA A 90 0.12 17.32 -6.05
CA ALA A 90 -0.12 18.42 -6.98
C ALA A 90 0.38 19.80 -6.48
N LEU A 91 0.60 19.96 -5.17
CA LEU A 91 1.04 21.19 -4.52
C LEU A 91 2.28 21.00 -3.61
N GLN A 92 2.91 19.82 -3.61
CA GLN A 92 4.04 19.54 -2.72
C GLN A 92 5.37 19.65 -3.47
N PRO A 93 6.40 20.29 -2.86
CA PRO A 93 7.71 20.49 -3.49
C PRO A 93 8.52 19.19 -3.61
N SER A 94 8.21 18.17 -2.81
CA SER A 94 8.80 16.84 -2.89
C SER A 94 7.72 15.77 -2.75
N LYS A 95 7.84 14.69 -3.53
CA LYS A 95 6.94 13.53 -3.47
C LYS A 95 7.52 12.55 -2.46
N CYS A 96 7.07 12.62 -1.20
CA CYS A 96 7.54 11.73 -0.14
C CYS A 96 6.39 10.89 0.39
N ILE A 97 6.59 9.57 0.45
CA ILE A 97 5.67 8.62 1.09
C ILE A 97 6.45 7.83 2.13
N ASP A 98 5.97 7.88 3.38
CA ASP A 98 6.51 7.07 4.47
C ASP A 98 5.51 5.98 4.86
N ILE A 99 5.97 4.73 4.82
CA ILE A 99 5.22 3.54 5.23
C ILE A 99 5.72 3.13 6.62
N GLN A 100 4.88 3.35 7.63
CA GLN A 100 5.21 3.01 9.02
C GLN A 100 4.60 1.67 9.42
N ILE A 101 5.45 0.69 9.74
CA ILE A 101 5.03 -0.60 10.31
C ILE A 101 4.92 -0.47 11.82
N LYS A 102 3.72 -0.72 12.34
CA LYS A 102 3.42 -0.73 13.77
C LYS A 102 2.94 -2.11 14.19
N ASN A 103 3.42 -2.57 15.34
CA ASN A 103 2.81 -3.70 16.03
C ASN A 103 1.66 -3.15 16.88
N ASP A 104 0.44 -3.43 16.49
CA ASP A 104 -0.74 -3.12 17.29
C ASP A 104 -1.24 -4.42 17.93
N SER A 105 -0.93 -4.61 19.21
CA SER A 105 -1.27 -5.82 19.98
C SER A 105 -2.78 -6.02 20.20
N ASN A 106 -3.64 -5.20 19.57
CA ASN A 106 -5.08 -5.14 19.80
C ASN A 106 -5.92 -6.05 18.87
N HIS A 107 -5.34 -7.10 18.30
CA HIS A 107 -6.12 -8.07 17.53
C HIS A 107 -6.86 -9.05 18.46
N VAL A 108 -8.15 -8.77 18.67
CA VAL A 108 -9.09 -9.70 19.30
C VAL A 108 -9.24 -10.91 18.40
N HIS A 109 -8.60 -12.02 18.77
CA HIS A 109 -8.92 -13.33 18.22
C HIS A 109 -10.34 -13.71 18.66
N SER A 110 -11.32 -13.55 17.79
CA SER A 110 -12.61 -14.24 17.94
C SER A 110 -12.48 -15.58 17.22
N SER A 111 -12.02 -16.60 17.95
CA SER A 111 -12.29 -17.99 17.59
C SER A 111 -13.73 -18.32 18.02
N ARG A 112 -14.55 -18.73 17.06
CA ARG A 112 -15.76 -19.54 17.33
C ARG A 112 -15.37 -21.01 17.33
#